data_AF-A0AA97HE63-F1
#
_entry.id   AF-A0AA97HE63-F1
#
_cell.length_a   1.000
_cell.length_b   1.000
_cell.length_c   1.000
_cell.angle_alpha   90.00
_cell.angle_beta   90.00
_cell.angle_gamma   90.00
#
_symmetry.space_group_name_H-M   'P 1'
#
loop_
_entity.id
_entity.type
_entity.pdbx_description
1 polymer ?
#
loop_
_entity_poly.entity_id
_entity_poly.type
_entity_poly.pdbx_seq_one_letter_code
_entity_poly.pdbx_strand_id
1 'polypeptide(L)'
;MLRKTLISIAVSGALYVSSSYALELGELTSQSNLDEPYRGRIELSDVGALTSNDILIRLGSESEFRQAGFAPTRVLSQLSFEVARENGEARC
;
A
#
# COMPACT_ATOMS: atom_id res chain seq x y z
N MET A 1 -2.50 5.52 -49.48
CA MET A 1 -1.57 4.80 -48.56
C MET A 1 -1.55 5.39 -47.15
N LEU A 2 -1.59 6.71 -46.97
CA LEU A 2 -1.58 7.41 -45.67
C LEU A 2 -2.77 7.10 -44.72
N ARG A 3 -3.96 6.80 -45.26
CA ARG A 3 -5.13 6.42 -44.45
C ARG A 3 -4.98 5.07 -43.76
N LYS A 4 -4.28 4.13 -44.40
CA LYS A 4 -4.10 2.75 -43.89
C LYS A 4 -3.06 2.70 -42.77
N THR A 5 -2.07 3.59 -42.82
CA THR A 5 -1.06 3.75 -41.75
C THR A 5 -1.64 4.46 -40.53
N LEU A 6 -2.55 5.42 -40.69
CA LEU A 6 -3.22 6.08 -39.57
C LEU A 6 -4.10 5.14 -38.74
N ILE A 7 -4.83 4.23 -39.41
CA ILE A 7 -5.66 3.21 -38.74
C ILE A 7 -4.76 2.23 -37.96
N SER A 8 -3.62 1.84 -38.51
CA SER A 8 -2.65 0.98 -37.85
C SER A 8 -2.09 1.58 -36.55
N ILE A 9 -1.87 2.89 -36.50
CA ILE A 9 -1.37 3.59 -35.31
C ILE A 9 -2.46 3.70 -34.23
N ALA A 10 -3.71 3.94 -34.63
CA ALA A 10 -4.84 4.01 -33.70
C ALA A 10 -5.10 2.67 -32.97
N VAL A 11 -4.87 1.54 -33.64
CA VAL A 11 -5.03 0.19 -33.03
C VAL A 11 -3.92 -0.12 -32.03
N SER A 12 -2.69 0.35 -32.25
CA SER A 12 -1.57 0.10 -31.32
C SER A 12 -1.73 0.79 -29.97
N GLY A 13 -2.45 1.92 -29.89
CA GLY A 13 -2.69 2.64 -28.63
C GLY A 13 -3.68 1.93 -27.69
N ALA A 14 -4.58 1.11 -28.22
CA ALA A 14 -5.61 0.42 -27.43
C ALA A 14 -5.10 -0.78 -26.63
N LEU A 15 -3.86 -1.24 -26.88
CA LEU A 15 -3.28 -2.42 -26.22
C LEU A 15 -2.40 -2.08 -25.01
N TYR A 16 -2.24 -0.80 -24.68
CA TYR A 16 -1.49 -0.39 -23.49
C TYR A 16 -2.40 -0.41 -22.26
N VAL A 17 -2.79 -1.60 -21.81
CA VAL A 17 -3.45 -1.79 -20.52
C VAL A 17 -2.35 -1.72 -19.46
N SER A 18 -2.27 -0.60 -18.75
CA SER A 18 -1.41 -0.48 -17.58
C SER A 18 -2.00 -1.31 -16.45
N SER A 19 -1.29 -2.34 -16.00
CA SER A 19 -1.61 -3.04 -14.76
C SER A 19 -1.56 -2.05 -13.60
N SER A 20 -2.70 -1.73 -12.98
CA SER A 20 -2.74 -0.94 -11.75
C SER A 20 -2.54 -1.89 -10.57
N TYR A 21 -1.46 -1.69 -9.82
CA TYR A 21 -1.29 -2.37 -8.54
C TYR A 21 -1.97 -1.52 -7.47
N ALA A 22 -2.95 -2.09 -6.78
CA ALA A 22 -3.58 -1.50 -5.63
C ALA A 22 -3.42 -2.46 -4.46
N LEU A 23 -3.01 -1.93 -3.31
CA LEU A 23 -3.08 -2.63 -2.05
C LEU A 23 -4.22 -2.01 -1.27
N GLU A 24 -5.17 -2.84 -0.86
CA GLU A 24 -6.25 -2.40 0.00
C GLU A 24 -5.79 -2.52 1.46
N LEU A 25 -6.03 -1.45 2.23
CA LEU A 25 -5.74 -1.40 3.66
C LEU A 25 -7.00 -1.80 4.41
N GLY A 26 -6.92 -2.89 5.15
CA GLY A 26 -7.96 -3.34 6.06
C GLY A 26 -7.98 -2.56 7.38
N GLU A 27 -8.60 -3.16 8.40
CA GLU A 27 -8.77 -2.51 9.71
C GLU A 27 -7.45 -2.39 10.48
N LEU A 28 -7.28 -1.25 11.16
CA LEU A 28 -6.21 -1.07 12.15
C LEU A 28 -6.65 -1.67 13.48
N THR A 29 -5.98 -2.74 13.93
CA THR A 29 -6.23 -3.39 15.21
C THR A 29 -5.07 -3.17 16.19
N SER A 30 -5.39 -2.88 17.46
CA SER A 30 -4.37 -2.81 18.52
C SER A 30 -4.09 -4.20 19.09
N GLN A 31 -2.81 -4.54 19.24
CA GLN A 31 -2.32 -5.82 19.76
C GLN A 31 -1.57 -5.65 21.10
N SER A 32 -1.73 -4.50 21.75
CA SER A 32 -0.99 -4.14 22.97
C SER A 32 -1.91 -4.01 24.18
N ASN A 33 -1.42 -4.42 25.34
CA ASN A 33 -2.10 -4.23 26.61
C ASN A 33 -1.75 -2.85 27.21
N LEU A 34 -2.36 -2.54 28.36
CA LEU A 34 -1.99 -1.38 29.16
C LEU A 34 -0.53 -1.53 29.66
N ASP A 35 0.21 -0.42 29.63
CA ASP A 35 1.64 -0.35 30.00
C ASP A 35 2.62 -1.13 29.09
N GLU A 36 2.18 -1.51 27.88
CA GLU A 36 3.06 -2.06 26.84
C GLU A 36 3.37 -1.03 25.74
N PRO A 37 4.52 -1.15 25.04
CA PRO A 37 4.77 -0.41 23.81
C PRO A 37 3.67 -0.70 22.77
N TYR A 38 3.22 0.34 22.07
CA TYR A 38 2.16 0.22 21.08
C TYR A 38 2.57 -0.66 19.89
N ARG A 39 1.70 -1.62 19.56
CA ARG A 39 1.75 -2.53 18.42
C ARG A 39 0.39 -2.54 17.75
N GLY A 40 0.33 -2.01 16.53
CA GLY A 40 -0.85 -2.05 15.66
C GLY A 40 -0.64 -2.99 14.49
N ARG A 41 -1.72 -3.59 14.00
CA ARG A 41 -1.74 -4.41 12.77
C ARG A 41 -2.74 -3.82 11.79
N ILE A 42 -2.33 -3.68 10.53
CA ILE A 42 -3.20 -3.34 9.40
C ILE A 42 -3.15 -4.51 8.43
N GLU A 43 -4.30 -5.08 8.11
CA GLU A 43 -4.39 -6.14 7.11
C GLU A 43 -4.19 -5.57 5.70
N LEU A 44 -3.48 -6.28 4.84
CA LEU A 44 -3.31 -5.91 3.43
C LEU A 44 -4.02 -6.95 2.55
N SER A 45 -5.03 -6.50 1.79
CA SER A 45 -5.73 -7.31 0.80
C SER A 45 -5.27 -6.96 -0.63
N ASP A 46 -5.69 -7.78 -1.60
CA ASP A 46 -5.29 -7.69 -3.02
C ASP A 46 -3.77 -7.80 -3.28
N VAL A 47 -3.05 -8.49 -2.39
CA VAL A 47 -1.58 -8.66 -2.51
C VAL A 47 -1.15 -9.51 -3.70
N GLY A 48 -2.06 -10.27 -4.32
CA GLY A 48 -1.76 -11.10 -5.50
C GLY A 48 -0.47 -11.93 -5.35
N ALA A 49 0.47 -11.74 -6.27
CA ALA A 49 1.79 -12.38 -6.28
C ALA A 49 2.89 -11.58 -5.53
N LEU A 50 2.56 -10.46 -4.89
CA LEU A 50 3.52 -9.65 -4.15
C LEU A 50 4.04 -10.41 -2.93
N THR A 51 5.35 -10.31 -2.72
CA THR A 51 6.04 -10.76 -1.52
C THR A 51 6.21 -9.59 -0.56
N SER A 52 6.54 -9.86 0.71
CA SER A 52 6.80 -8.79 1.69
C SER A 52 7.86 -7.79 1.22
N ASN A 53 8.85 -8.22 0.44
CA ASN A 53 9.92 -7.38 -0.07
C ASN A 53 9.47 -6.46 -1.23
N ASP A 54 8.34 -6.77 -1.86
CA ASP A 54 7.78 -5.96 -2.95
C ASP A 54 6.92 -4.79 -2.42
N ILE A 55 6.68 -4.74 -1.11
CA ILE A 55 5.83 -3.75 -0.45
C ILE A 55 6.70 -2.78 0.35
N LEU A 56 6.71 -1.52 -0.07
CA LEU A 56 7.39 -0.44 0.64
C LEU A 56 6.41 0.30 1.55
N ILE A 57 6.77 0.43 2.82
CA ILE A 57 6.00 1.18 3.81
C ILE A 57 6.85 2.33 4.34
N ARG A 58 6.22 3.51 4.43
CA ARG A 58 6.77 4.66 5.17
C ARG A 58 5.64 5.43 5.83
N LEU A 59 6.00 6.13 6.90
CA LEU A 59 5.19 7.22 7.38
C LEU A 59 5.18 8.34 6.34
N GLY A 60 4.03 8.99 6.17
CA GLY A 60 3.94 10.21 5.37
C GLY A 60 4.87 11.30 5.89
N SER A 61 5.41 12.10 4.99
CA SER A 61 6.15 13.34 5.28
C SER A 61 5.23 14.39 5.92
N GLU A 62 5.81 15.39 6.58
CA GLU A 62 5.05 16.49 7.17
C GLU A 62 4.18 17.24 6.14
N SER A 63 4.61 17.33 4.89
CA SER A 63 3.81 17.87 3.79
C SER A 63 2.58 17.01 3.46
N GLU A 64 2.75 15.68 3.39
CA GLU A 64 1.65 14.74 3.14
C GLU A 64 0.64 14.76 4.31
N PHE A 65 1.11 14.86 5.55
CA PHE A 65 0.25 15.05 6.73
C PHE A 65 -0.60 16.31 6.63
N ARG A 66 0.03 17.45 6.32
CA ARG A 66 -0.68 18.73 6.15
C ARG A 66 -1.68 18.67 5.00
N GLN A 67 -1.34 18.02 3.89
CA GLN A 67 -2.23 17.84 2.76
C GLN A 67 -3.46 17.00 3.13
N ALA A 68 -3.28 15.99 3.98
CA ALA A 68 -4.37 15.17 4.52
C ALA A 68 -5.13 15.83 5.68
N GLY A 69 -4.79 17.06 6.06
CA GLY A 69 -5.48 17.81 7.14
C GLY A 69 -5.05 17.39 8.55
N PHE A 70 -3.97 16.62 8.69
CA PHE A 70 -3.43 16.21 9.98
C PHE A 70 -2.30 17.13 10.44
N ALA A 71 -2.27 17.42 11.74
CA ALA A 71 -1.12 18.09 12.35
C ALA A 71 0.10 17.15 12.32
N PRO A 72 1.26 17.59 11.84
CA PRO A 72 2.49 16.80 11.92
C PRO A 72 2.78 16.46 13.38
N THR A 73 2.81 15.18 13.71
CA THR A 73 3.06 14.72 15.08
C THR A 73 4.34 13.90 15.15
N ARG A 74 5.30 14.42 15.94
CA ARG A 74 6.63 13.80 16.12
C ARG A 74 6.59 12.49 16.90
N VAL A 75 5.46 12.12 17.50
CA VAL A 75 5.37 10.82 18.18
C VAL A 75 5.28 9.68 17.16
N LEU A 76 4.60 9.90 16.02
CA LEU A 76 4.43 8.87 15.00
C LEU A 76 5.73 8.55 14.26
N SER A 77 6.71 9.46 14.24
CA SER A 77 8.03 9.18 13.66
C SER A 77 8.85 8.15 14.44
N GLN A 78 8.38 7.74 15.62
CA GLN A 78 8.99 6.67 16.40
C GLN A 78 8.44 5.28 16.03
N LEU A 79 7.41 5.22 15.17
CA LEU A 79 6.87 3.95 14.70
C LEU A 79 7.86 3.27 13.76
N SER A 80 8.02 1.96 13.96
CA SER A 80 8.68 1.06 13.02
C SER A 80 7.61 0.25 12.30
N PHE A 81 7.82 -0.02 11.01
CA PHE A 81 6.89 -0.75 10.16
C PHE A 81 7.53 -2.03 9.65
N GLU A 82 6.76 -3.12 9.65
CA GLU A 82 7.17 -4.42 9.15
C GLU A 82 6.04 -5.03 8.31
N VAL A 83 6.39 -5.61 7.15
CA VAL A 83 5.46 -6.36 6.31
C VAL A 83 5.69 -7.85 6.52
N ALA A 84 4.78 -8.50 7.21
CA ALA A 84 4.83 -9.93 7.45
C ALA A 84 3.67 -10.64 6.74
N ARG A 85 3.95 -11.83 6.18
CA ARG A 85 2.90 -12.78 5.81
C ARG A 85 2.50 -13.53 7.07
N GLU A 86 1.24 -13.47 7.44
CA GLU A 86 0.70 -14.35 8.46
C GLU A 86 0.57 -15.75 7.85
N ASN A 87 1.56 -16.61 8.09
CA ASN A 87 1.41 -18.03 7.83
C ASN A 87 0.34 -18.51 8.81
N GLY A 88 -0.81 -18.95 8.28
CA GLY A 88 -2.04 -19.22 9.02
C GLY A 88 -1.98 -20.32 10.09
N GLU A 89 -1.10 -20.18 11.08
CA GLU A 89 -1.25 -20.81 12.37
C GLU A 89 -2.36 -20.07 13.12
N ALA A 90 -3.59 -20.47 12.80
CA ALA A 90 -4.74 -20.22 13.65
C ALA A 90 -4.40 -20.70 15.06
N ARG A 91 -4.00 -19.77 15.93
CA ARG A 91 -3.89 -20.01 17.36
C ARG A 91 -5.30 -19.83 17.92
N CYS A 92 -5.94 -20.97 18.19
CA CYS A 92 -7.11 -21.05 19.05
C CYS A 92 -6.81 -20.49 20.44
#